data_AF-A0A9X0D4L7-F1
#
_entry.id   AF-A0A9X0D4L7-F1
#
_cell.length_a   1.000
_cell.length_b   1.000
_cell.length_c   1.000
_cell.angle_alpha   90.00
_cell.angle_beta   90.00
_cell.angle_gamma   90.00
#
_symmetry.space_group_name_H-M   'P 1'
#
loop_
_entity.id
_entity.type
_entity.pdbx_description
1 polymer ?
#
loop_
_entity_poly.entity_id
_entity_poly.type
_entity_poly.pdbx_seq_one_letter_code
_entity_poly.pdbx_strand_id
1 'polypeptide(L)'
;MALQLTRTLDNSMKRRKNPQSAPRVLIIGGGVVGMTSALQLLNKGYKVTVVAKEYASPVSSGKRITSEIAGALWEWPPAVCGRHTDEKSLDRSKVWCMDSYGKFMELAMNPKETGAYLRQSIFYFKDKINDLPKQLEKMDELRHLPGFRHDAKLIDETAVNTDTGVVDAYQHMAPMVDTVTYMQWLYKQCREKGCRFVHDEIHGLLRDQTEDLKKKYKAQLIFNCSGLSAKELAGDEDVYPLRGK
;
A
#
# COMPACT_ATOMS: atom_id res chain seq x y z
N MET A 1 -3.71 24.86 -19.98
CA MET A 1 -3.27 23.80 -20.92
C MET A 1 -3.36 22.38 -20.33
N ALA A 2 -3.22 22.17 -19.02
CA ALA A 2 -3.36 20.85 -18.37
C ALA A 2 -4.80 20.31 -18.24
N LEU A 3 -5.82 21.16 -18.22
CA LEU A 3 -7.24 20.76 -18.11
C LEU A 3 -7.85 20.17 -19.40
N GLN A 4 -7.20 20.37 -20.55
CA GLN A 4 -7.70 19.87 -21.85
C GLN A 4 -7.22 18.44 -22.15
N LEU A 5 -6.09 18.02 -21.58
CA LEU A 5 -5.54 16.66 -21.71
C LEU A 5 -6.28 15.63 -20.83
N THR A 6 -6.82 16.03 -19.69
CA THR A 6 -7.60 15.17 -18.80
C THR A 6 -9.01 14.89 -19.36
N ARG A 7 -9.63 15.86 -20.04
CA ARG A 7 -10.95 15.67 -20.69
C ARG A 7 -10.91 14.76 -21.92
N THR A 8 -9.82 14.74 -22.68
CA THR A 8 -9.68 13.89 -23.88
C THR A 8 -9.48 12.41 -23.53
N LEU A 9 -8.79 12.11 -22.43
CA LEU A 9 -8.64 10.73 -21.95
C LEU A 9 -9.96 10.17 -21.37
N ASP A 10 -10.70 10.99 -20.61
CA ASP A 10 -11.95 10.57 -19.95
C ASP A 10 -13.09 10.29 -20.96
N ASN A 11 -13.19 11.08 -22.02
CA ASN A 11 -14.17 10.84 -23.10
C ASN A 11 -13.84 9.60 -23.97
N SER A 12 -12.59 9.15 -24.00
CA SER A 12 -12.19 7.93 -24.73
C SER A 12 -12.57 6.63 -24.01
N MET A 13 -12.80 6.68 -22.69
CA MET A 13 -13.14 5.50 -21.89
C MET A 13 -14.65 5.18 -21.86
N LYS A 14 -15.52 6.14 -22.18
CA LYS A 14 -16.99 5.96 -22.16
C LYS A 14 -17.58 5.23 -23.39
N ARG A 15 -16.74 4.76 -24.33
CA ARG A 15 -17.17 3.90 -25.45
C ARG A 15 -16.18 2.77 -25.69
N ARG A 16 -16.28 1.67 -24.94
CA ARG A 16 -15.68 0.39 -25.37
C ARG A 16 -16.74 -0.68 -25.46
N LYS A 17 -17.39 -0.73 -26.64
CA LYS A 17 -18.41 -1.71 -27.03
C LYS A 17 -17.84 -3.09 -27.41
N ASN A 18 -16.59 -3.41 -27.08
CA ASN A 18 -16.06 -4.75 -27.36
C ASN A 18 -15.03 -5.22 -26.31
N PRO A 19 -15.37 -6.20 -25.44
CA PRO A 19 -14.46 -6.75 -24.43
C PRO A 19 -13.15 -7.28 -25.02
N GLN A 20 -13.13 -7.64 -26.30
CA GLN A 20 -11.93 -8.10 -27.00
C GLN A 20 -10.84 -7.03 -27.13
N SER A 21 -11.21 -5.74 -27.17
CA SER A 21 -10.33 -4.59 -27.48
C SER A 21 -9.69 -3.90 -26.26
N ALA A 22 -9.98 -4.36 -25.04
CA ALA A 22 -9.44 -3.75 -23.82
C ALA A 22 -7.90 -3.79 -23.78
N PRO A 23 -7.22 -2.68 -23.43
CA PRO A 23 -5.78 -2.62 -23.27
C PRO A 23 -5.27 -3.65 -22.27
N ARG A 24 -4.10 -4.21 -22.57
CA ARG A 24 -3.49 -5.29 -21.78
C ARG A 24 -2.31 -4.76 -20.99
N VAL A 25 -2.32 -5.01 -19.69
CA VAL A 25 -1.26 -4.59 -18.76
C VAL A 25 -0.60 -5.81 -18.16
N LEU A 26 0.73 -5.80 -18.14
CA LEU A 26 1.55 -6.73 -17.36
C LEU A 26 1.94 -6.04 -16.05
N ILE A 27 1.69 -6.70 -14.93
CA ILE A 27 2.17 -6.28 -13.61
C ILE A 27 3.23 -7.28 -13.17
N ILE A 28 4.40 -6.79 -12.77
CA ILE A 28 5.50 -7.60 -12.27
C ILE A 28 5.52 -7.47 -10.75
N GLY A 29 5.11 -8.52 -10.04
CA GLY A 29 5.10 -8.59 -8.58
C GLY A 29 3.73 -8.94 -8.00
N GLY A 30 3.68 -9.98 -7.16
CA GLY A 30 2.47 -10.50 -6.49
C GLY A 30 2.24 -9.95 -5.08
N GLY A 31 2.98 -8.91 -4.68
CA GLY A 31 2.81 -8.24 -3.39
C GLY A 31 1.64 -7.25 -3.37
N VAL A 32 1.41 -6.62 -2.22
CA VAL A 32 0.24 -5.74 -1.99
C VAL A 32 0.13 -4.62 -3.01
N VAL A 33 1.25 -4.02 -3.43
CA VAL A 33 1.29 -2.95 -4.45
C VAL A 33 0.86 -3.47 -5.81
N GLY A 34 1.39 -4.62 -6.25
CA GLY A 34 1.04 -5.23 -7.53
C GLY A 34 -0.41 -5.68 -7.57
N MET A 35 -0.89 -6.32 -6.50
CA MET A 35 -2.26 -6.82 -6.39
C MET A 35 -3.30 -5.67 -6.29
N THR A 36 -2.99 -4.61 -5.55
CA THR A 36 -3.85 -3.42 -5.49
C THR A 36 -3.90 -2.71 -6.85
N SER A 37 -2.75 -2.58 -7.52
CA SER A 37 -2.67 -2.01 -8.87
C SER A 37 -3.46 -2.83 -9.89
N ALA A 38 -3.38 -4.17 -9.79
CA ALA A 38 -4.15 -5.09 -10.62
C ALA A 38 -5.66 -4.85 -10.45
N LEU A 39 -6.13 -4.81 -9.20
CA LEU A 39 -7.54 -4.57 -8.89
C LEU A 39 -8.03 -3.23 -9.44
N GLN A 40 -7.26 -2.16 -9.27
CA GLN A 40 -7.61 -0.84 -9.78
C GLN A 40 -7.69 -0.80 -11.31
N LEU A 41 -6.75 -1.44 -12.01
CA LEU A 41 -6.75 -1.53 -13.48
C LEU A 41 -7.92 -2.40 -13.98
N LEU A 42 -8.19 -3.52 -13.34
CA LEU A 42 -9.34 -4.38 -13.66
C LEU A 42 -10.66 -3.62 -13.50
N ASN A 43 -10.81 -2.84 -12.42
CA ASN A 43 -11.98 -1.98 -12.20
C ASN A 43 -12.16 -0.91 -13.28
N LYS A 44 -11.06 -0.47 -13.92
CA LYS A 44 -11.08 0.46 -15.06
C LYS A 44 -11.23 -0.23 -16.42
N GLY A 45 -11.48 -1.54 -16.44
CA GLY A 45 -11.74 -2.32 -17.66
C GLY A 45 -10.48 -2.72 -18.45
N TYR A 46 -9.31 -2.71 -17.81
CA TYR A 46 -8.08 -3.25 -18.42
C TYR A 46 -8.05 -4.78 -18.28
N LYS A 47 -7.37 -5.44 -19.23
CA LYS A 47 -7.00 -6.86 -19.10
C LYS A 47 -5.65 -6.94 -18.41
N VAL A 48 -5.60 -7.60 -17.25
CA VAL A 48 -4.38 -7.64 -16.43
C VAL A 48 -3.82 -9.05 -16.39
N THR A 49 -2.50 -9.15 -16.62
CA THR A 49 -1.70 -10.30 -16.25
C THR A 49 -0.77 -9.88 -15.12
N VAL A 50 -0.80 -10.59 -13.99
CA VAL A 50 0.21 -10.47 -12.94
C VAL A 50 1.20 -11.61 -13.15
N VAL A 51 2.49 -11.26 -13.21
CA VAL A 51 3.59 -12.20 -13.20
C VAL A 51 4.39 -12.01 -11.91
N ALA A 52 4.68 -13.10 -11.21
CA ALA A 52 5.45 -13.03 -9.98
C ALA A 52 6.20 -14.34 -9.72
N LYS A 53 7.39 -14.20 -9.13
CA LYS A 53 8.16 -15.31 -8.58
C LYS A 53 7.43 -16.00 -7.42
N GLU A 54 6.75 -15.23 -6.58
CA GLU A 54 5.98 -15.74 -5.46
C GLU A 54 4.69 -14.92 -5.30
N TYR A 55 3.64 -15.58 -4.82
CA TYR A 55 2.38 -14.98 -4.40
C TYR A 55 2.17 -15.26 -2.91
N ALA A 56 1.36 -14.44 -2.24
CA ALA A 56 0.90 -14.76 -0.89
C ALA A 56 0.06 -16.06 -0.88
N SER A 57 -0.06 -16.69 0.28
CA SER A 57 -0.97 -17.82 0.52
C SER A 57 -2.39 -17.48 0.04
N PRO A 58 -3.16 -18.43 -0.54
CA PRO A 58 -2.86 -19.86 -0.67
C PRO A 58 -2.05 -20.26 -1.91
N VAL A 59 -1.56 -19.30 -2.70
CA VAL A 59 -0.97 -19.59 -4.03
C VAL A 59 0.55 -19.80 -3.97
N SER A 60 1.16 -19.57 -2.80
CA SER A 60 2.61 -19.68 -2.57
C SER A 60 3.17 -21.09 -2.83
N SER A 61 4.35 -21.17 -3.43
CA SER A 61 5.17 -22.38 -3.56
C SER A 61 5.92 -22.78 -2.27
N GLY A 62 5.52 -22.21 -1.11
CA GLY A 62 6.08 -22.52 0.21
C GLY A 62 6.89 -21.40 0.86
N LYS A 63 7.00 -20.24 0.22
CA LYS A 63 7.68 -19.05 0.77
C LYS A 63 6.70 -17.88 0.92
N ARG A 64 6.63 -17.33 2.13
CA ARG A 64 5.85 -16.12 2.40
C ARG A 64 6.56 -14.90 1.82
N ILE A 65 5.81 -14.01 1.20
CA ILE A 65 6.32 -12.74 0.64
C ILE A 65 6.30 -11.64 1.71
N THR A 66 7.07 -10.56 1.49
CA THR A 66 7.13 -9.41 2.43
C THR A 66 5.76 -8.87 2.81
N SER A 67 4.84 -8.77 1.84
CA SER A 67 3.48 -8.27 2.08
C SER A 67 2.62 -9.16 2.97
N GLU A 68 2.98 -10.43 3.16
CA GLU A 68 2.27 -11.40 4.02
C GLU A 68 2.90 -11.50 5.42
N ILE A 69 4.13 -11.00 5.59
CA ILE A 69 4.86 -11.03 6.86
C ILE A 69 4.70 -9.71 7.63
N ALA A 70 4.32 -8.63 6.94
CA ALA A 70 4.12 -7.32 7.57
C ALA A 70 3.05 -7.39 8.69
N GLY A 71 3.30 -6.70 9.80
CA GLY A 71 2.31 -6.55 10.89
C GLY A 71 1.15 -5.64 10.51
N ALA A 72 1.43 -4.66 9.64
CA ALA A 72 0.56 -3.69 9.00
C ALA A 72 -0.39 -2.89 9.92
N LEU A 73 0.18 -1.90 10.60
CA LEU A 73 -0.53 -0.76 11.17
C LEU A 73 -0.45 0.43 10.20
N TRP A 74 -1.56 1.11 9.99
CA TRP A 74 -1.56 2.41 9.34
C TRP A 74 -0.99 3.47 10.29
N GLU A 75 0.02 4.21 9.82
CA GLU A 75 0.65 5.29 10.58
C GLU A 75 0.77 6.56 9.74
N TRP A 76 0.63 7.71 10.41
CA TRP A 76 0.80 9.03 9.83
C TRP A 76 2.04 9.77 10.37
N PRO A 77 2.83 10.42 9.50
CA PRO A 77 2.98 10.02 8.10
C PRO A 77 3.43 8.55 8.02
N PRO A 78 3.35 7.88 6.86
CA PRO A 78 3.79 6.50 6.73
C PRO A 78 5.19 6.31 7.30
N ALA A 79 5.36 5.33 8.19
CA ALA A 79 6.65 4.99 8.75
C ALA A 79 7.60 4.57 7.61
N VAL A 80 8.50 5.47 7.24
CA VAL A 80 9.69 5.11 6.44
C VAL A 80 10.74 4.73 7.45
N CYS A 81 11.06 3.43 7.56
CA CYS A 81 12.07 2.84 8.42
C CYS A 81 13.44 3.54 8.34
N GLY A 82 13.56 4.77 8.87
CA GLY A 82 14.82 5.49 9.08
C GLY A 82 15.20 6.61 8.11
N ARG A 83 14.32 7.21 7.27
CA ARG A 83 14.55 8.54 6.64
C ARG A 83 13.40 8.99 5.72
N HIS A 84 12.84 10.19 5.94
CA HIS A 84 12.27 10.96 4.84
C HIS A 84 13.45 11.63 4.13
N THR A 85 13.75 11.22 2.90
CA THR A 85 14.90 11.72 2.13
C THR A 85 14.72 13.16 1.66
N ASP A 86 13.47 13.59 1.48
CA ASP A 86 13.10 14.93 1.02
C ASP A 86 11.64 15.28 1.40
N GLU A 87 11.38 16.57 1.67
CA GLU A 87 10.05 17.09 2.05
C GLU A 87 8.98 16.80 1.00
N LYS A 88 9.33 16.88 -0.29
CA LYS A 88 8.37 16.60 -1.38
C LYS A 88 7.90 15.14 -1.37
N SER A 89 8.77 14.20 -1.02
CA SER A 89 8.41 12.79 -0.86
C SER A 89 7.47 12.61 0.32
N LEU A 90 7.76 13.28 1.45
CA LEU A 90 6.89 13.27 2.63
C LEU A 90 5.49 13.82 2.32
N ASP A 91 5.39 14.96 1.62
CA ASP A 91 4.10 15.55 1.24
C ASP A 91 3.26 14.62 0.36
N ARG A 92 3.90 13.94 -0.61
CA ARG A 92 3.21 12.94 -1.44
C ARG A 92 2.76 11.74 -0.61
N SER A 93 3.62 11.25 0.29
CA SER A 93 3.29 10.13 1.17
C SER A 93 2.14 10.46 2.11
N LYS A 94 2.07 11.69 2.63
CA LYS A 94 0.92 12.19 3.39
C LYS A 94 -0.38 12.08 2.59
N VAL A 95 -0.42 12.54 1.34
CA VAL A 95 -1.62 12.40 0.50
C VAL A 95 -2.02 10.93 0.33
N TRP A 96 -1.09 10.04 -0.04
CA TRP A 96 -1.38 8.61 -0.21
C TRP A 96 -1.80 7.92 1.09
N CYS A 97 -1.28 8.38 2.22
CA CYS A 97 -1.63 7.88 3.54
C CYS A 97 -3.08 8.19 3.88
N MET A 98 -3.56 9.42 3.61
CA MET A 98 -4.99 9.75 3.79
C MET A 98 -5.90 9.07 2.79
N ASP A 99 -5.50 8.95 1.51
CA ASP A 99 -6.28 8.22 0.51
C ASP A 99 -6.46 6.75 0.92
N SER A 100 -5.38 6.11 1.39
CA SER A 100 -5.44 4.74 1.88
C SER A 100 -6.19 4.61 3.20
N TYR A 101 -6.12 5.60 4.10
CA TYR A 101 -6.92 5.64 5.33
C TYR A 101 -8.40 5.51 5.00
N GLY A 102 -8.92 6.40 4.13
CA GLY A 102 -10.32 6.37 3.70
C GLY A 102 -10.70 5.00 3.12
N LYS A 103 -9.83 4.41 2.29
CA LYS A 103 -10.13 3.10 1.72
C LYS A 103 -10.13 1.97 2.75
N PHE A 104 -9.20 1.97 3.70
CA PHE A 104 -9.17 0.96 4.75
C PHE A 104 -10.33 1.12 5.74
N MET A 105 -10.82 2.34 5.98
CA MET A 105 -12.06 2.57 6.75
C MET A 105 -13.25 1.89 6.06
N GLU A 106 -13.39 2.00 4.74
CA GLU A 106 -14.44 1.28 3.98
C GLU A 106 -14.27 -0.24 4.09
N LEU A 107 -13.05 -0.75 3.90
CA LEU A 107 -12.78 -2.18 3.97
C LEU A 107 -13.01 -2.76 5.38
N ALA A 108 -12.78 -1.95 6.42
CA ALA A 108 -13.01 -2.31 7.81
C ALA A 108 -14.49 -2.46 8.17
N MET A 109 -15.41 -2.11 7.27
CA MET A 109 -16.84 -2.44 7.43
C MET A 109 -17.10 -3.95 7.28
N ASN A 110 -16.21 -4.71 6.62
CA ASN A 110 -16.32 -6.15 6.42
C ASN A 110 -15.03 -6.89 6.81
N PRO A 111 -14.57 -6.78 8.07
CA PRO A 111 -13.23 -7.18 8.48
C PRO A 111 -12.96 -8.68 8.34
N LYS A 112 -14.00 -9.52 8.47
CA LYS A 112 -13.89 -10.97 8.28
C LYS A 112 -13.54 -11.37 6.85
N GLU A 113 -13.97 -10.57 5.87
CA GLU A 113 -13.69 -10.84 4.45
C GLU A 113 -12.43 -10.12 3.99
N THR A 114 -12.24 -8.87 4.41
CA THR A 114 -11.14 -8.03 3.92
C THR A 114 -9.86 -8.17 4.74
N GLY A 115 -9.94 -8.60 6.00
CA GLY A 115 -8.81 -8.58 6.92
C GLY A 115 -8.43 -7.18 7.42
N ALA A 116 -9.06 -6.11 6.92
CA ALA A 116 -8.87 -4.75 7.41
C ALA A 116 -9.81 -4.49 8.60
N TYR A 117 -9.33 -3.87 9.66
CA TYR A 117 -10.11 -3.53 10.84
C TYR A 117 -9.55 -2.29 11.52
N LEU A 118 -10.32 -1.68 12.43
CA LEU A 118 -9.87 -0.50 13.17
C LEU A 118 -9.41 -0.88 14.58
N ARG A 119 -8.37 -0.18 15.05
CA ARG A 119 -7.89 -0.22 16.43
C ARG A 119 -7.58 1.18 16.92
N GLN A 120 -7.70 1.37 18.23
CA GLN A 120 -7.20 2.57 18.87
C GLN A 120 -5.66 2.51 18.84
N SER A 121 -5.03 3.46 18.17
CA SER A 121 -3.59 3.68 18.25
C SER A 121 -3.32 4.78 19.26
N ILE A 122 -2.35 4.57 20.15
CA ILE A 122 -2.03 5.48 21.25
C ILE A 122 -0.52 5.74 21.23
N PHE A 123 -0.16 7.01 21.27
CA PHE A 123 1.21 7.50 21.25
C PHE A 123 1.53 8.08 22.62
N TYR A 124 2.63 7.64 23.23
CA TYR A 124 3.07 8.08 24.56
C TYR A 124 4.38 8.86 24.44
N PHE A 125 4.51 9.91 25.25
CA PHE A 125 5.64 10.83 25.22
C PHE A 125 6.22 11.03 26.63
N LYS A 126 7.56 11.12 26.71
CA LYS A 126 8.27 11.42 27.96
C LYS A 126 8.36 12.92 28.26
N ASP A 127 8.07 13.74 27.26
CA ASP A 127 7.94 15.20 27.37
C ASP A 127 6.54 15.59 26.92
N LYS A 128 6.06 16.77 27.33
CA LYS A 128 4.77 17.28 26.85
C LYS A 128 4.85 17.54 25.35
N ILE A 129 3.82 17.14 24.61
CA ILE A 129 3.80 17.27 23.14
C ILE A 129 3.90 18.74 22.71
N ASN A 130 3.34 19.66 23.52
CA ASN A 130 3.41 21.11 23.27
C ASN A 130 4.86 21.65 23.24
N ASP A 131 5.79 20.94 23.87
CA ASP A 131 7.21 21.29 23.90
C ASP A 131 8.01 20.59 22.79
N LEU A 132 7.34 19.81 21.93
CA LEU A 132 7.93 19.01 20.84
C LEU A 132 7.34 19.44 19.48
N PRO A 133 7.87 20.50 18.83
CA PRO A 133 7.23 21.12 17.65
C PRO A 133 6.84 20.15 16.53
N LYS A 134 7.71 19.19 16.18
CA LYS A 134 7.44 18.20 15.13
C LYS A 134 6.35 17.19 15.50
N GLN A 135 6.26 16.84 16.79
CA GLN A 135 5.24 15.92 17.28
C GLN A 135 3.90 16.63 17.43
N LEU A 136 3.93 17.89 17.88
CA LEU A 136 2.77 18.77 17.90
C LEU A 136 2.18 18.94 16.50
N GLU A 137 3.00 19.25 15.49
CA GLU A 137 2.55 19.34 14.10
C GLU A 137 1.92 18.02 13.59
N LYS A 138 2.57 16.88 13.84
CA LYS A 138 2.04 15.55 13.50
C LYS A 138 0.69 15.28 14.18
N MET A 139 0.57 15.56 15.48
CA MET A 139 -0.66 15.38 16.24
C MET A 139 -1.77 16.30 15.72
N ASP A 140 -1.44 17.56 15.45
CA ASP A 140 -2.36 18.59 14.96
C ASP A 140 -2.99 18.20 13.63
N GLU A 141 -2.19 17.63 12.72
CA GLU A 141 -2.67 17.06 11.45
C GLU A 141 -3.63 15.88 11.67
N LEU A 142 -3.54 15.15 12.78
CA LEU A 142 -4.36 13.97 13.08
C LEU A 142 -5.61 14.24 13.90
N ARG A 143 -5.78 15.46 14.44
CA ARG A 143 -6.92 15.82 15.31
C ARG A 143 -8.29 15.59 14.71
N HIS A 144 -8.39 15.61 13.37
CA HIS A 144 -9.63 15.41 12.64
C HIS A 144 -10.02 13.94 12.49
N LEU A 145 -9.15 12.99 12.87
CA LEU A 145 -9.45 11.56 12.75
C LEU A 145 -10.43 11.07 13.81
N PRO A 146 -11.28 10.08 13.49
CA PRO A 146 -12.16 9.43 14.45
C PRO A 146 -11.42 8.92 15.69
N GLY A 147 -12.05 9.08 16.86
CA GLY A 147 -11.50 8.63 18.14
C GLY A 147 -10.27 9.41 18.61
N PHE A 148 -10.00 10.59 18.02
CA PHE A 148 -8.92 11.44 18.50
C PHE A 148 -9.17 11.92 19.93
N ARG A 149 -8.16 11.77 20.79
CA ARG A 149 -8.13 12.35 22.14
C ARG A 149 -6.68 12.61 22.53
N HIS A 150 -6.37 13.82 22.98
CA HIS A 150 -5.10 14.18 23.64
C HIS A 150 -5.39 14.37 25.12
N ASP A 151 -4.94 13.43 25.95
CA ASP A 151 -5.19 13.44 27.40
C ASP A 151 -4.17 12.54 28.11
N ALA A 152 -3.44 13.08 29.08
CA ALA A 152 -2.47 12.31 29.86
C ALA A 152 -3.12 11.15 30.66
N LYS A 153 -4.43 11.22 30.94
CA LYS A 153 -5.18 10.10 31.57
C LYS A 153 -5.15 8.81 30.76
N LEU A 154 -4.85 8.90 29.46
CA LEU A 154 -4.60 7.73 28.61
C LEU A 154 -3.53 6.80 29.19
N ILE A 155 -2.54 7.35 29.90
CA ILE A 155 -1.46 6.58 30.54
C ILE A 155 -2.03 5.62 31.60
N ASP A 156 -2.92 6.14 32.45
CA ASP A 156 -3.55 5.37 33.52
C ASP A 156 -4.58 4.37 32.97
N GLU A 157 -5.34 4.78 31.95
CA GLU A 157 -6.42 3.96 31.35
C GLU A 157 -5.91 2.73 30.58
N THR A 158 -4.65 2.76 30.12
CA THR A 158 -4.09 1.76 29.21
C THR A 158 -3.05 0.85 29.87
N ALA A 159 -2.82 1.03 31.17
CA ALA A 159 -1.87 0.26 31.97
C ALA A 159 -0.44 0.23 31.40
N VAL A 160 -0.01 1.32 30.73
CA VAL A 160 1.39 1.48 30.35
C VAL A 160 2.24 1.62 31.61
N ASN A 161 3.44 1.01 31.60
CA ASN A 161 4.37 1.11 32.72
C ASN A 161 4.75 2.57 32.97
N THR A 162 4.30 3.12 34.09
CA THR A 162 4.52 4.52 34.49
C THR A 162 5.98 4.80 34.84
N ASP A 163 6.77 3.78 35.21
CA ASP A 163 8.22 3.92 35.48
C ASP A 163 9.02 4.28 34.21
N THR A 164 8.38 4.23 33.03
CA THR A 164 9.00 4.65 31.77
C THR A 164 9.16 6.17 31.64
N GLY A 165 8.52 6.94 32.52
CA GLY A 165 8.56 8.40 32.54
C GLY A 165 7.66 9.06 31.50
N VAL A 166 6.60 8.38 31.06
CA VAL A 166 5.60 8.96 30.14
C VAL A 166 4.74 9.99 30.87
N VAL A 167 4.53 11.15 30.25
CA VAL A 167 3.83 12.30 30.85
C VAL A 167 2.72 12.87 29.96
N ASP A 168 2.68 12.47 28.69
CA ASP A 168 1.70 12.95 27.73
C ASP A 168 1.35 11.85 26.73
N ALA A 169 0.14 11.90 26.18
CA ALA A 169 -0.35 10.92 25.23
C ALA A 169 -1.52 11.43 24.38
N TYR A 170 -1.56 11.02 23.12
CA TYR A 170 -2.75 11.13 22.30
C TYR A 170 -3.09 9.80 21.65
N GLN A 171 -4.36 9.67 21.24
CA GLN A 171 -4.86 8.50 20.54
C GLN A 171 -5.66 8.91 19.30
N HIS A 172 -5.80 8.01 18.34
CA HIS A 172 -6.81 8.07 17.27
C HIS A 172 -7.13 6.66 16.76
N MET A 173 -8.24 6.50 16.02
CA MET A 173 -8.53 5.24 15.34
C MET A 173 -7.62 5.09 14.12
N ALA A 174 -6.93 3.95 14.04
CA ALA A 174 -6.04 3.59 12.95
C ALA A 174 -6.47 2.27 12.31
N PRO A 175 -6.45 2.16 10.97
CA PRO A 175 -6.55 0.89 10.30
C PRO A 175 -5.39 -0.05 10.66
N MET A 176 -5.73 -1.31 10.87
CA MET A 176 -4.82 -2.44 10.93
C MET A 176 -5.26 -3.49 9.92
N VAL A 177 -4.31 -4.27 9.42
CA VAL A 177 -4.57 -5.25 8.37
C VAL A 177 -3.99 -6.60 8.78
N ASP A 178 -4.85 -7.59 8.90
CA ASP A 178 -4.43 -8.99 8.81
C ASP A 178 -3.97 -9.23 7.37
N THR A 179 -2.66 -9.27 7.18
CA THR A 179 -2.05 -9.31 5.85
C THR A 179 -2.28 -10.64 5.14
N VAL A 180 -2.45 -11.74 5.86
CA VAL A 180 -2.79 -13.03 5.25
C VAL A 180 -4.19 -12.94 4.65
N THR A 181 -5.17 -12.53 5.46
CA THR A 181 -6.57 -12.41 5.02
C THR A 181 -6.71 -11.37 3.90
N TYR A 182 -6.04 -10.22 4.02
CA TYR A 182 -6.11 -9.16 3.02
C TYR A 182 -5.49 -9.53 1.67
N MET A 183 -4.35 -10.22 1.67
CA MET A 183 -3.74 -10.68 0.42
C MET A 183 -4.59 -11.76 -0.27
N GLN A 184 -5.22 -12.65 0.50
CA GLN A 184 -6.20 -13.62 -0.02
C GLN A 184 -7.42 -12.93 -0.63
N TRP A 185 -7.93 -11.89 0.05
CA TRP A 185 -9.02 -11.07 -0.45
C TRP A 185 -8.65 -10.39 -1.77
N LEU A 186 -7.51 -9.68 -1.83
CA LEU A 186 -7.03 -9.04 -3.06
C LEU A 186 -6.88 -10.03 -4.23
N TYR A 187 -6.32 -11.20 -3.97
CA TYR A 187 -6.20 -12.26 -4.96
C TYR A 187 -7.56 -12.71 -5.49
N LYS A 188 -8.51 -12.99 -4.58
CA LYS A 188 -9.89 -13.36 -4.94
C LYS A 188 -10.54 -12.27 -5.80
N GLN A 189 -10.47 -11.01 -5.37
CA GLN A 189 -11.04 -9.87 -6.12
C GLN A 189 -10.47 -9.73 -7.53
N CYS A 190 -9.15 -9.88 -7.68
CA CYS A 190 -8.50 -9.83 -8.98
C CYS A 190 -8.90 -11.02 -9.86
N ARG A 191 -8.92 -12.24 -9.29
CA ARG A 191 -9.30 -13.46 -10.01
C ARG A 191 -10.73 -13.41 -10.52
N GLU A 192 -11.68 -12.97 -9.70
CA GLU A 192 -13.09 -12.82 -10.07
C GLU A 192 -13.31 -11.82 -11.20
N LYS A 193 -12.41 -10.83 -11.33
CA LYS A 193 -12.41 -9.86 -12.44
C LYS A 193 -11.63 -10.33 -13.67
N GLY A 194 -11.18 -11.58 -13.70
CA GLY A 194 -10.52 -12.18 -14.85
C GLY A 194 -9.02 -11.86 -14.95
N CYS A 195 -8.37 -11.51 -13.84
CA CYS A 195 -6.91 -11.40 -13.81
C CYS A 195 -6.26 -12.74 -14.16
N ARG A 196 -5.27 -12.71 -15.06
CA ARG A 196 -4.41 -13.85 -15.31
C ARG A 196 -3.22 -13.82 -14.36
N PHE A 197 -3.01 -14.89 -13.60
CA PHE A 197 -1.83 -15.05 -12.74
C PHE A 197 -0.83 -15.97 -13.43
N VAL A 198 0.44 -15.58 -13.42
CA VAL A 198 1.54 -16.37 -13.96
C VAL A 198 2.63 -16.46 -12.89
N HIS A 199 3.06 -17.69 -12.62
CA HIS A 199 4.24 -17.95 -11.83
C HIS A 199 5.43 -18.00 -12.79
N ASP A 200 6.32 -17.01 -12.69
CA ASP A 200 7.50 -16.89 -13.55
C ASP A 200 8.52 -15.97 -12.86
N GLU A 201 9.79 -16.15 -13.19
CA GLU A 201 10.87 -15.30 -12.70
C GLU A 201 11.37 -14.39 -13.84
N ILE A 202 11.64 -13.13 -13.51
CA ILE A 202 12.22 -12.16 -14.44
C ILE A 202 13.54 -11.72 -13.83
N HIS A 203 14.59 -11.72 -14.66
CA HIS A 203 15.94 -11.34 -14.28
C HIS A 203 16.49 -10.30 -15.24
N GLY A 204 17.46 -9.51 -14.81
CA GLY A 204 18.06 -8.42 -15.55
C GLY A 204 17.18 -7.18 -15.65
N LEU A 205 17.73 -6.12 -16.27
CA LEU A 205 17.04 -4.84 -16.39
C LEU A 205 15.77 -4.97 -17.25
N LEU A 206 14.64 -4.46 -16.76
CA LEU A 206 13.38 -4.50 -17.51
C LEU A 206 13.44 -3.70 -18.80
N ARG A 207 14.20 -2.61 -18.83
CA ARG A 207 14.35 -1.75 -20.01
C ARG A 207 14.96 -2.51 -21.20
N ASP A 208 15.80 -3.50 -20.94
CA ASP A 208 16.51 -4.27 -21.97
C ASP A 208 15.63 -5.37 -22.58
N GLN A 209 14.55 -5.76 -21.89
CA GLN A 209 13.65 -6.87 -22.27
C GLN A 209 12.17 -6.44 -22.40
N THR A 210 11.89 -5.13 -22.40
CA THR A 210 10.51 -4.60 -22.36
C THR A 210 9.66 -5.09 -23.52
N GLU A 211 10.18 -5.06 -24.74
CA GLU A 211 9.42 -5.45 -25.94
C GLU A 211 9.18 -6.97 -25.99
N ASP A 212 10.15 -7.77 -25.55
CA ASP A 212 9.99 -9.22 -25.44
C ASP A 212 8.95 -9.61 -24.39
N LEU A 213 8.97 -8.95 -23.21
CA LEU A 213 7.94 -9.14 -22.19
C LEU A 213 6.55 -8.73 -22.70
N LYS A 214 6.44 -7.58 -23.36
CA LYS A 214 5.18 -7.13 -23.98
C LYS A 214 4.67 -8.16 -24.99
N LYS A 215 5.55 -8.69 -25.85
CA LYS A 215 5.20 -9.73 -26.83
C LYS A 215 4.77 -11.03 -26.15
N LYS A 216 5.56 -11.54 -25.20
CA LYS A 216 5.32 -12.78 -24.45
C LYS A 216 3.97 -12.76 -23.73
N TYR A 217 3.65 -11.67 -23.04
CA TYR A 217 2.42 -11.54 -22.26
C TYR A 217 1.29 -10.81 -23.00
N LYS A 218 1.50 -10.46 -24.28
CA LYS A 218 0.57 -9.68 -25.11
C LYS A 218 0.16 -8.37 -24.42
N ALA A 219 1.08 -7.72 -23.72
CA ALA A 219 0.86 -6.49 -22.97
C ALA A 219 1.24 -5.27 -23.80
N GLN A 220 0.61 -4.15 -23.51
CA GLN A 220 0.92 -2.82 -24.07
C GLN A 220 1.69 -1.96 -23.05
N LEU A 221 1.45 -2.21 -21.75
CA LEU A 221 2.07 -1.50 -20.64
C LEU A 221 2.63 -2.51 -19.64
N ILE A 222 3.75 -2.15 -19.01
CA ILE A 222 4.36 -2.90 -17.91
C ILE A 222 4.34 -2.02 -16.67
N PHE A 223 3.87 -2.56 -15.56
CA PHE A 223 3.91 -1.95 -14.23
C PHE A 223 4.90 -2.74 -13.39
N ASN A 224 6.01 -2.12 -13.01
CA ASN A 224 7.00 -2.72 -12.13
C ASN A 224 6.57 -2.56 -10.67
N CYS A 225 6.19 -3.65 -10.02
CA CYS A 225 5.79 -3.71 -8.62
C CYS A 225 6.63 -4.74 -7.84
N SER A 226 7.89 -4.90 -8.23
CA SER A 226 8.79 -5.97 -7.77
C SER A 226 9.42 -5.73 -6.38
N GLY A 227 9.15 -4.58 -5.75
CA GLY A 227 9.66 -4.26 -4.41
C GLY A 227 11.18 -4.24 -4.38
N LEU A 228 11.80 -5.01 -3.48
CA LEU A 228 13.26 -5.07 -3.33
C LEU A 228 13.99 -5.53 -4.60
N SER A 229 13.33 -6.33 -5.45
CA SER A 229 13.91 -6.75 -6.73
C SER A 229 14.01 -5.61 -7.76
N ALA A 230 13.44 -4.43 -7.48
CA ALA A 230 13.64 -3.24 -8.31
C ALA A 230 15.11 -2.81 -8.36
N LYS A 231 15.92 -3.18 -7.35
CA LYS A 231 17.37 -2.99 -7.40
C LYS A 231 17.98 -3.54 -8.69
N GLU A 232 17.62 -4.77 -9.03
CA GLU A 232 18.04 -5.41 -10.28
C GLU A 232 17.14 -4.97 -11.45
N LEU A 233 15.83 -5.14 -11.32
CA LEU A 233 14.89 -5.02 -12.43
C LEU A 233 14.75 -3.59 -12.97
N ALA A 234 14.94 -2.58 -12.12
CA ALA A 234 14.96 -1.18 -12.53
C ALA A 234 16.37 -0.57 -12.56
N GLY A 235 17.39 -1.30 -12.10
CA GLY A 235 18.74 -0.76 -11.87
C GLY A 235 18.75 0.33 -10.80
N ASP A 236 17.87 0.20 -9.79
CA ASP A 236 17.66 1.19 -8.75
C ASP A 236 18.56 0.90 -7.53
N GLU A 237 19.76 1.50 -7.52
CA GLU A 237 20.73 1.28 -6.45
C GLU A 237 20.31 1.89 -5.09
N ASP A 238 19.31 2.77 -5.08
CA ASP A 238 18.76 3.35 -3.84
C ASP A 238 17.85 2.35 -3.10
N VAL A 239 17.50 1.23 -3.72
CA VAL A 239 16.72 0.15 -3.10
C VAL A 239 17.65 -0.79 -2.32
N TYR A 240 17.44 -0.86 -1.00
CA TYR A 240 18.18 -1.77 -0.12
C TYR A 240 17.27 -2.42 0.93
N PRO A 241 17.60 -3.63 1.41
CA PRO A 241 16.78 -4.33 2.39
C PRO A 241 16.98 -3.75 3.81
N LEU A 242 15.87 -3.59 4.53
CA LEU A 242 15.86 -3.36 5.97
C LEU A 242 15.15 -4.51 6.67
N ARG A 243 15.86 -5.22 7.55
CA ARG A 243 15.34 -6.40 8.22
C ARG A 243 14.52 -6.01 9.46
N GLY A 244 13.21 -6.25 9.41
CA GLY A 244 12.35 -6.35 10.60
C GLY A 244 12.41 -7.76 11.19
N LYS A 245 12.24 -7.88 12.50
CA LYS A 245 12.11 -9.16 13.21
C LYS A 245 10.79 -9.18 13.97
#